data_AF-A0A2N3DIU3-F1
#
_entry.id   AF-A0A2N3DIU3-F1
#
_cell.length_a   1.000
_cell.length_b   1.000
_cell.length_c   1.000
_cell.angle_alpha   90.00
_cell.angle_beta   90.00
_cell.angle_gamma   90.00
#
_symmetry.space_group_name_H-M   'P 1'
#
loop_
_entity.id
_entity.type
_entity.pdbx_description
1 polymer ?
#
loop_
_entity_poly.entity_id
_entity_poly.type
_entity_poly.pdbx_seq_one_letter_code
_entity_poly.pdbx_strand_id
1 'polypeptide(L)'
;MFIDGRKVPDGTVVETGLAIIGAGAAGISIARELAGTGISVTLIESGGFDFDPETQDLYEGESVGVDYPLTSSRLRYFGGTTNHWGGWCRPFEPIDFEERDWVAYSGWPVTRAELDPFYERAREVCQIRSPAFDDASAWEEGGKPMPLAGGEVETRFFLYSPPTRFGKKYRPDIERAKNVSCYLHSNVTEIVPTENGAEVERIDIETLSGVRFSVKPKVCVLAAGGIENARMLLLSNSVEKAGLGNRNGIVGRFFMEHPHIPSPATFLVTDRALVAEWYRTYTRMTTPAGNVVIRGCLMFAPEYLRRTRRLGTVITFSP
;
A
#
# COMPACT_ATOMS: atom_id res chain seq x y z
N MET A 1 15.41 8.06 15.46
CA MET A 1 16.86 7.99 15.12
C MET A 1 17.07 7.16 13.86
N PHE A 2 17.99 7.52 12.96
CA PHE A 2 18.37 6.69 11.80
C PHE A 2 19.77 6.09 12.01
N ILE A 3 19.91 4.80 11.70
CA ILE A 3 21.13 4.01 11.90
C ILE A 3 21.47 3.36 10.55
N ASP A 4 22.71 3.52 10.12
CA ASP A 4 23.23 2.83 8.93
C ASP A 4 23.62 1.40 9.32
N GLY A 5 22.86 0.40 8.86
CA GLY A 5 23.08 -1.01 9.17
C GLY A 5 24.50 -1.49 8.87
N ARG A 6 25.14 -0.92 7.85
CA ARG A 6 26.52 -1.27 7.43
C ARG A 6 27.58 -0.86 8.46
N LYS A 7 27.21 -0.02 9.42
CA LYS A 7 28.10 0.49 10.48
C LYS A 7 27.77 -0.09 11.85
N VAL A 8 26.75 -0.95 11.94
CA VAL A 8 26.43 -1.68 13.17
C VAL A 8 27.57 -2.67 13.43
N PRO A 9 28.07 -2.82 14.67
CA PRO A 9 29.04 -3.85 14.99
C PRO A 9 28.49 -5.24 14.65
N ASP A 10 29.31 -6.05 13.98
CA ASP A 10 28.91 -7.41 13.61
C ASP A 10 28.51 -8.25 14.84
N GLY A 11 27.45 -9.04 14.71
CA GLY A 11 26.88 -9.84 15.79
C GLY A 11 26.03 -9.07 16.81
N THR A 12 25.77 -7.77 16.59
CA THR A 12 24.90 -6.99 17.48
C THR A 12 23.51 -7.62 17.61
N VAL A 13 22.95 -7.56 18.83
CA VAL A 13 21.55 -7.95 19.11
C VAL A 13 20.81 -6.73 19.61
N VAL A 14 19.73 -6.35 18.91
CA VAL A 14 18.88 -5.20 19.24
C VAL A 14 17.58 -5.70 19.86
N GLU A 15 17.30 -5.33 21.11
CA GLU A 15 16.01 -5.64 21.75
C GLU A 15 14.99 -4.51 21.52
N THR A 16 13.74 -4.86 21.25
CA THR A 16 12.69 -3.87 20.97
C THR A 16 11.30 -4.34 21.36
N GLY A 17 10.40 -3.41 21.63
CA GLY A 17 8.99 -3.72 21.85
C GLY A 17 8.30 -4.13 20.56
N LEU A 18 8.57 -3.42 19.46
CA LEU A 18 7.98 -3.66 18.15
C LEU A 18 9.06 -3.59 17.06
N ALA A 19 9.21 -4.65 16.27
CA ALA A 19 9.92 -4.60 15.01
C ALA A 19 8.93 -4.41 13.84
N ILE A 20 9.24 -3.49 12.94
CA ILE A 20 8.48 -3.24 11.71
C ILE A 20 9.44 -3.46 10.54
N ILE A 21 9.15 -4.44 9.68
CA ILE A 21 9.98 -4.76 8.53
C ILE A 21 9.43 -4.02 7.31
N GLY A 22 10.16 -3.03 6.81
CA GLY A 22 9.83 -2.18 5.67
C GLY A 22 9.44 -0.76 6.08
N ALA A 23 10.17 0.24 5.57
CA ALA A 23 9.88 1.67 5.80
C ALA A 23 9.11 2.30 4.63
N GLY A 24 8.14 1.55 4.09
CA GLY A 24 7.16 2.07 3.14
C GLY A 24 6.00 2.82 3.82
N ALA A 25 4.92 3.06 3.07
CA ALA A 25 3.69 3.69 3.58
C ALA A 25 3.17 3.09 4.89
N ALA A 26 3.01 1.77 4.91
CA ALA A 26 2.47 1.04 6.04
C ALA A 26 3.40 1.16 7.26
N GLY A 27 4.68 0.84 7.11
CA GLY A 27 5.63 0.83 8.21
C GLY A 27 5.88 2.22 8.81
N ILE A 28 6.03 3.25 7.97
CA ILE A 28 6.15 4.65 8.43
C ILE A 28 4.87 5.07 9.17
N SER A 29 3.69 4.72 8.68
CA SER A 29 2.42 5.09 9.35
C SER A 29 2.31 4.47 10.73
N ILE A 30 2.64 3.17 10.88
CA ILE A 30 2.64 2.48 12.18
C ILE A 30 3.69 3.07 13.12
N ALA A 31 4.91 3.33 12.63
CA ALA A 31 5.98 3.91 13.44
C ALA A 31 5.63 5.31 13.95
N ARG A 32 4.96 6.13 13.12
CA ARG A 32 4.48 7.47 13.51
C ARG A 32 3.37 7.40 14.54
N GLU A 33 2.46 6.46 14.41
CA GLU A 33 1.37 6.28 15.36
C GLU A 33 1.89 5.95 16.77
N LEU A 34 2.98 5.19 16.84
CA LEU A 34 3.62 4.80 18.10
C LEU A 34 4.71 5.78 18.55
N ALA A 35 5.01 6.83 17.78
CA ALA A 35 6.00 7.82 18.15
C ALA A 35 5.57 8.57 19.43
N GLY A 36 6.49 8.70 20.39
CA GLY A 36 6.22 9.34 21.68
C GLY A 36 5.48 8.46 22.70
N THR A 37 5.09 7.23 22.33
CA THR A 37 4.57 6.24 23.28
C THR A 37 5.69 5.56 24.07
N GLY A 38 5.34 4.75 25.06
CA GLY A 38 6.29 3.95 25.84
C GLY A 38 6.84 2.70 25.13
N ILE A 39 6.40 2.41 23.91
CA ILE A 39 6.83 1.23 23.15
C ILE A 39 8.09 1.60 22.36
N SER A 40 9.19 0.85 22.55
CA SER A 40 10.35 0.97 21.66
C SER A 40 10.05 0.32 20.32
N VAL A 41 10.36 1.03 19.24
CA VAL A 41 10.08 0.63 17.85
C VAL A 41 11.37 0.58 17.05
N THR A 42 11.61 -0.56 16.40
CA THR A 42 12.69 -0.77 15.43
C THR A 42 12.10 -0.90 14.04
N LEU A 43 12.32 0.10 13.19
CA LEU A 43 11.93 0.08 11.78
C LEU A 43 13.12 -0.41 10.93
N ILE A 44 12.95 -1.47 10.18
CA ILE A 44 14.04 -2.10 9.41
C ILE A 44 13.78 -1.84 7.93
N GLU A 45 14.69 -1.14 7.27
CA GLU A 45 14.60 -0.81 5.85
C GLU A 45 15.82 -1.36 5.11
N SER A 46 15.55 -2.04 4.01
CA SER A 46 16.60 -2.65 3.21
C SER A 46 17.44 -1.61 2.48
N GLY A 47 16.85 -0.52 2.01
CA GLY A 47 17.58 0.54 1.32
C GLY A 47 18.02 1.70 2.20
N GLY A 48 18.61 2.70 1.54
CA GLY A 48 18.99 3.97 2.15
C GLY A 48 17.88 5.02 2.07
N PHE A 49 18.27 6.30 2.06
CA PHE A 49 17.34 7.41 1.81
C PHE A 49 17.04 7.63 0.33
N ASP A 50 17.96 7.21 -0.53
CA ASP A 50 17.92 7.41 -1.97
C ASP A 50 17.84 6.06 -2.68
N PHE A 51 17.46 6.10 -3.96
CA PHE A 51 17.45 4.92 -4.82
C PHE A 51 18.88 4.38 -5.00
N ASP A 52 19.02 3.06 -4.87
CA ASP A 52 20.28 2.33 -5.00
C ASP A 52 20.03 1.11 -5.90
N PRO A 53 20.67 1.04 -7.09
CA PRO A 53 20.50 -0.09 -8.01
C PRO A 53 20.85 -1.44 -7.38
N GLU A 54 21.96 -1.56 -6.65
CA GLU A 54 22.40 -2.85 -6.09
C GLU A 54 21.40 -3.36 -5.05
N THR A 55 20.82 -2.44 -4.27
CA THR A 55 19.74 -2.80 -3.35
C THR A 55 18.47 -3.16 -4.12
N GLN A 56 18.12 -2.40 -5.16
CA GLN A 56 16.92 -2.62 -5.96
C GLN A 56 16.95 -3.98 -6.70
N ASP A 57 18.13 -4.43 -7.14
CA ASP A 57 18.34 -5.69 -7.84
C ASP A 57 17.97 -6.92 -6.96
N LEU A 58 17.86 -6.76 -5.64
CA LEU A 58 17.31 -7.79 -4.75
C LEU A 58 15.82 -8.10 -5.03
N TYR A 59 15.14 -7.31 -5.85
CA TYR A 59 13.79 -7.58 -6.36
C TYR A 59 13.76 -8.34 -7.69
N GLU A 60 14.91 -8.63 -8.30
CA GLU A 60 14.97 -9.47 -9.49
C GLU A 60 14.35 -10.84 -9.21
N GLY A 61 13.74 -11.38 -10.26
CA GLY A 61 13.04 -12.65 -10.23
C GLY A 61 12.38 -12.93 -11.57
N GLU A 62 11.85 -14.13 -11.71
CA GLU A 62 11.16 -14.55 -12.92
C GLU A 62 9.66 -14.28 -12.80
N SER A 63 9.08 -13.66 -13.83
CA SER A 63 7.62 -13.58 -14.01
C SER A 63 7.20 -14.53 -15.11
N VAL A 64 6.20 -15.37 -14.84
CA VAL A 64 5.64 -16.32 -15.80
C VAL A 64 4.18 -15.99 -16.04
N GLY A 65 3.76 -15.98 -17.31
CA GLY A 65 2.39 -15.67 -17.71
C GLY A 65 2.26 -14.22 -18.18
N VAL A 66 1.46 -13.42 -17.48
CA VAL A 66 1.32 -11.99 -17.79
C VAL A 66 2.56 -11.26 -17.28
N ASP A 67 3.21 -10.50 -18.15
CA ASP A 67 4.40 -9.72 -17.78
C ASP A 67 4.09 -8.80 -16.60
N TYR A 68 4.96 -8.83 -15.60
CA TYR A 68 4.82 -8.05 -14.38
C TYR A 68 6.20 -7.46 -14.03
N PRO A 69 6.35 -6.13 -14.03
CA PRO A 69 7.67 -5.54 -13.89
C PRO A 69 8.09 -5.49 -12.41
N LEU A 70 8.60 -6.63 -11.92
CA LEU A 70 8.93 -6.88 -10.51
C LEU A 70 9.83 -5.82 -9.88
N THR A 71 10.76 -5.25 -10.66
CA THR A 71 11.76 -4.27 -10.21
C THR A 71 11.32 -2.83 -10.42
N SER A 72 10.29 -2.52 -11.22
CA SER A 72 9.84 -1.13 -11.43
C SER A 72 8.50 -0.80 -10.80
N SER A 73 7.70 -1.80 -10.41
CA SER A 73 6.44 -1.62 -9.65
C SER A 73 6.65 -1.42 -8.15
N ARG A 74 7.86 -1.62 -7.65
CA ARG A 74 8.21 -1.59 -6.21
C ARG A 74 9.53 -0.86 -6.02
N LEU A 75 9.72 -0.23 -4.87
CA LEU A 75 10.95 0.50 -4.55
C LEU A 75 11.50 0.10 -3.19
N ARG A 76 12.82 -0.12 -3.13
CA ARG A 76 13.53 -0.64 -1.97
C ARG A 76 14.43 0.42 -1.32
N TYR A 77 13.80 1.43 -0.73
CA TYR A 77 14.47 2.48 0.05
C TYR A 77 13.43 3.22 0.90
N PHE A 78 13.89 4.08 1.82
CA PHE A 78 13.04 4.77 2.77
C PHE A 78 11.88 5.53 2.09
N GLY A 79 10.64 5.22 2.50
CA GLY A 79 9.40 5.70 1.86
C GLY A 79 8.76 4.69 0.90
N GLY A 80 9.50 3.67 0.46
CA GLY A 80 9.07 2.62 -0.45
C GLY A 80 8.45 3.14 -1.75
N THR A 81 7.49 2.40 -2.28
CA THR A 81 6.78 2.68 -3.55
C THR A 81 6.09 4.05 -3.58
N THR A 82 5.87 4.70 -2.43
CA THR A 82 5.33 6.08 -2.43
C THR A 82 6.29 7.10 -3.02
N ASN A 83 7.55 6.74 -3.22
CA ASN A 83 8.50 7.61 -3.90
C ASN A 83 8.19 7.83 -5.40
N HIS A 84 7.44 6.92 -6.05
CA HIS A 84 6.99 7.11 -7.45
C HIS A 84 5.47 7.01 -7.67
N TRP A 85 4.67 6.66 -6.65
CA TRP A 85 3.21 6.50 -6.83
C TRP A 85 2.54 7.76 -7.40
N GLY A 86 1.42 7.58 -8.10
CA GLY A 86 0.65 8.67 -8.68
C GLY A 86 -0.27 9.41 -7.69
N GLY A 87 -0.36 8.93 -6.44
CA GLY A 87 -1.19 9.56 -5.40
C GLY A 87 -2.71 9.38 -5.60
N TRP A 88 -3.14 8.42 -6.42
CA TRP A 88 -4.55 8.10 -6.62
C TRP A 88 -5.11 7.44 -5.36
N CYS A 89 -6.17 8.01 -4.79
CA CYS A 89 -6.75 7.50 -3.56
C CYS A 89 -8.27 7.44 -3.66
N ARG A 90 -8.83 6.34 -3.17
CA ARG A 90 -10.25 6.16 -2.85
C ARG A 90 -10.39 5.07 -1.79
N PRO A 91 -11.35 5.17 -0.86
CA PRO A 91 -11.74 4.05 -0.01
C PRO A 91 -12.33 2.90 -0.84
N PHE A 92 -12.37 1.70 -0.24
CA PHE A 92 -13.20 0.62 -0.76
C PHE A 92 -14.69 0.89 -0.49
N GLU A 93 -15.56 0.36 -1.33
CA GLU A 93 -17.02 0.48 -1.21
C GLU A 93 -17.59 -0.66 -0.36
N PRO A 94 -18.79 -0.52 0.23
CA PRO A 94 -19.41 -1.58 1.04
C PRO A 94 -19.42 -2.96 0.35
N ILE A 95 -19.69 -2.98 -0.96
CA ILE A 95 -19.70 -4.22 -1.75
C ILE A 95 -18.34 -4.95 -1.73
N ASP A 96 -17.21 -4.25 -1.61
CA ASP A 96 -15.87 -4.87 -1.58
C ASP A 96 -15.69 -5.80 -0.38
N PHE A 97 -16.41 -5.55 0.72
CA PHE A 97 -16.38 -6.33 1.96
C PHE A 97 -17.32 -7.55 1.95
N GLU A 98 -18.29 -7.58 1.03
CA GLU A 98 -19.31 -8.62 0.97
C GLU A 98 -18.74 -9.99 0.52
N GLU A 99 -19.25 -11.06 1.12
CA GLU A 99 -19.08 -12.41 0.60
C GLU A 99 -19.82 -12.56 -0.73
N ARG A 100 -19.18 -13.21 -1.70
CA ARG A 100 -19.69 -13.43 -3.05
C ARG A 100 -19.68 -14.93 -3.33
N ASP A 101 -20.86 -15.51 -3.54
CA ASP A 101 -21.02 -16.97 -3.75
C ASP A 101 -20.22 -17.53 -4.94
N TRP A 102 -19.83 -16.65 -5.88
CA TRP A 102 -19.09 -16.98 -7.09
C TRP A 102 -17.59 -16.70 -7.01
N VAL A 103 -17.09 -16.19 -5.87
CA VAL A 103 -15.67 -15.94 -5.63
C VAL A 103 -15.24 -16.70 -4.38
N ALA A 104 -14.45 -17.76 -4.57
CA ALA A 104 -13.93 -18.55 -3.48
C ALA A 104 -13.11 -17.68 -2.50
N TYR A 105 -13.30 -17.90 -1.20
CA TYR A 105 -12.61 -17.17 -0.12
C TYR A 105 -12.85 -15.66 -0.14
N SER A 106 -14.00 -15.22 -0.67
CA SER A 106 -14.43 -13.82 -0.57
C SER A 106 -15.15 -13.55 0.75
N GLY A 107 -15.44 -12.27 1.02
CA GLY A 107 -15.99 -11.82 2.29
C GLY A 107 -14.88 -11.43 3.26
N TRP A 108 -14.88 -10.16 3.65
CA TRP A 108 -13.93 -9.66 4.63
C TRP A 108 -14.43 -10.00 6.04
N PRO A 109 -13.54 -10.35 6.99
CA PRO A 109 -13.93 -10.56 8.39
C PRO A 109 -14.17 -9.25 9.15
N VAL A 110 -14.17 -8.12 8.44
CA VAL A 110 -14.44 -6.77 8.93
C VAL A 110 -15.35 -6.06 7.93
N THR A 111 -16.11 -5.08 8.40
CA THR A 111 -17.03 -4.30 7.59
C THR A 111 -16.44 -2.98 7.14
N ARG A 112 -17.05 -2.38 6.11
CA ARG A 112 -16.73 -1.01 5.68
C ARG A 112 -16.85 0.00 6.83
N ALA A 113 -17.92 -0.11 7.64
CA ALA A 113 -18.17 0.81 8.76
C ALA A 113 -17.08 0.72 9.84
N GLU A 114 -16.54 -0.47 10.10
CA GLU A 114 -15.40 -0.64 11.02
C GLU A 114 -14.13 0.04 10.49
N LEU A 115 -13.97 0.17 9.16
CA LEU A 115 -12.82 0.84 8.55
C LEU A 115 -12.98 2.35 8.35
N ASP A 116 -14.20 2.90 8.39
CA ASP A 116 -14.45 4.34 8.15
C ASP A 116 -13.60 5.27 9.02
N PRO A 117 -13.46 5.06 10.36
CA PRO A 117 -12.60 5.90 11.19
C PRO A 117 -11.13 5.86 10.76
N PHE A 118 -10.67 4.73 10.21
CA PHE A 118 -9.29 4.56 9.74
C PHE A 118 -9.08 5.15 8.34
N TYR A 119 -10.10 5.12 7.47
CA TYR A 119 -10.05 5.82 6.18
C TYR A 119 -9.92 7.34 6.39
N GLU A 120 -10.63 7.92 7.37
CA GLU A 120 -10.49 9.35 7.65
C GLU A 120 -9.08 9.73 8.14
N ARG A 121 -8.50 8.92 9.01
CA ARG A 121 -7.12 9.12 9.46
C ARG A 121 -6.13 8.92 8.31
N ALA A 122 -6.32 7.90 7.48
CA ALA A 122 -5.49 7.65 6.31
C ALA A 122 -5.58 8.80 5.30
N ARG A 123 -6.74 9.44 5.15
CA ARG A 123 -6.95 10.62 4.30
C ARG A 123 -6.00 11.76 4.71
N GLU A 124 -5.87 12.02 6.00
CA GLU A 124 -4.95 13.03 6.54
C GLU A 124 -3.48 12.66 6.29
N VAL A 125 -3.12 11.39 6.50
CA VAL A 125 -1.77 10.88 6.22
C VAL A 125 -1.45 11.00 4.73
N CYS A 126 -2.40 10.71 3.85
CA CYS A 126 -2.24 10.89 2.41
C CYS A 126 -2.37 12.35 1.96
N GLN A 127 -2.60 13.30 2.88
CA GLN A 127 -2.79 14.73 2.61
C GLN A 127 -3.96 15.03 1.64
N ILE A 128 -5.00 14.21 1.67
CA ILE A 128 -6.21 14.38 0.86
C ILE A 128 -7.16 15.32 1.61
N ARG A 129 -7.62 16.39 0.95
CA ARG A 129 -8.31 17.50 1.63
C ARG A 129 -9.82 17.38 1.67
N SER A 130 -10.43 16.52 0.85
CA SER A 130 -11.88 16.34 0.80
C SER A 130 -12.25 14.86 1.02
N PRO A 131 -13.40 14.57 1.66
CA PRO A 131 -13.96 13.23 1.75
C PRO A 131 -14.93 12.91 0.60
N ALA A 132 -15.17 13.82 -0.35
CA ALA A 132 -16.20 13.67 -1.39
C ALA A 132 -15.75 12.76 -2.56
N PHE A 133 -15.52 11.47 -2.28
CA PHE A 133 -15.15 10.47 -3.29
C PHE A 133 -16.35 10.04 -4.16
N ASP A 134 -17.56 10.11 -3.62
CA ASP A 134 -18.77 9.56 -4.24
C ASP A 134 -19.86 10.62 -4.50
N ASP A 135 -19.60 11.89 -4.15
CA ASP A 135 -20.55 13.00 -4.28
C ASP A 135 -20.13 13.93 -5.43
N ALA A 136 -20.82 13.81 -6.56
CA ALA A 136 -20.59 14.68 -7.72
C ALA A 136 -20.99 16.14 -7.49
N SER A 137 -21.91 16.41 -6.55
CA SER A 137 -22.35 17.78 -6.26
C SER A 137 -21.22 18.62 -5.67
N ALA A 138 -20.28 17.98 -4.96
CA ALA A 138 -19.07 18.60 -4.46
C ALA A 138 -18.14 19.14 -5.57
N TRP A 139 -18.35 18.73 -6.82
CA TRP A 139 -17.47 19.01 -7.96
C TRP A 139 -18.18 19.71 -9.13
N GLU A 140 -19.35 20.31 -8.89
CA GLU A 140 -20.20 20.90 -9.94
C GLU A 140 -19.52 22.01 -10.76
N GLU A 141 -18.55 22.72 -10.18
CA GLU A 141 -17.76 23.74 -10.91
C GLU A 141 -16.99 23.12 -12.09
N GLY A 142 -16.60 21.84 -12.00
CA GLY A 142 -15.90 21.13 -13.07
C GLY A 142 -16.82 20.44 -14.09
N GLY A 143 -18.13 20.53 -13.90
CA GLY A 143 -19.16 19.94 -14.77
C GLY A 143 -20.06 18.95 -14.05
N LYS A 144 -21.03 18.39 -14.79
CA LYS A 144 -22.03 17.45 -14.28
C LYS A 144 -21.75 16.01 -14.73
N PRO A 145 -22.19 15.00 -13.98
CA PRO A 145 -22.19 13.61 -14.43
C PRO A 145 -22.77 13.44 -15.83
N MET A 146 -22.18 12.54 -16.62
CA MET A 146 -22.78 12.13 -17.89
C MET A 146 -24.18 11.53 -17.63
N PRO A 147 -25.17 11.79 -18.49
CA PRO A 147 -26.52 11.24 -18.35
C PRO A 147 -26.54 9.76 -18.78
N LEU A 148 -25.96 8.88 -17.96
CA LEU A 148 -25.89 7.44 -18.23
C LEU A 148 -27.26 6.79 -18.03
N ALA A 149 -27.71 6.03 -19.03
CA ALA A 149 -28.99 5.32 -18.96
C ALA A 149 -28.89 4.09 -18.05
N GLY A 150 -30.00 3.75 -17.38
CA GLY A 150 -30.19 2.46 -16.71
C GLY A 150 -29.60 2.33 -15.30
N GLY A 151 -28.88 3.34 -14.79
CA GLY A 151 -28.35 3.34 -13.42
C GLY A 151 -27.30 2.25 -13.12
N GLU A 152 -26.83 1.55 -14.15
CA GLU A 152 -25.87 0.43 -14.01
C GLU A 152 -24.42 0.91 -13.88
N VAL A 153 -24.18 2.14 -14.29
CA VAL A 153 -22.87 2.78 -14.30
C VAL A 153 -23.01 4.12 -13.62
N GLU A 154 -22.10 4.41 -12.71
CA GLU A 154 -22.12 5.58 -11.87
C GLU A 154 -20.84 6.39 -12.01
N THR A 155 -20.99 7.69 -11.82
CA THR A 155 -19.86 8.59 -11.63
C THR A 155 -19.24 8.35 -10.27
N ARG A 156 -17.91 8.22 -10.23
CA ARG A 156 -17.09 8.17 -9.02
C ARG A 156 -15.85 9.02 -9.18
N PHE A 157 -15.14 9.30 -8.09
CA PHE A 157 -13.96 10.15 -8.10
C PHE A 157 -12.77 9.51 -7.40
N PHE A 158 -11.62 9.59 -8.05
CA PHE A 158 -10.34 9.53 -7.34
C PHE A 158 -9.96 10.93 -6.89
N LEU A 159 -9.57 11.04 -5.62
CA LEU A 159 -8.94 12.23 -5.10
C LEU A 159 -7.45 11.98 -5.00
N TYR A 160 -6.68 13.02 -5.29
CA TYR A 160 -5.24 12.91 -5.40
C TYR A 160 -4.54 13.45 -4.17
N SER A 161 -3.68 12.60 -3.62
CA SER A 161 -2.59 13.03 -2.78
C SER A 161 -1.65 13.94 -3.60
N PRO A 162 -1.05 14.99 -3.00
CA PRO A 162 0.01 15.78 -3.63
C PRO A 162 1.30 14.95 -3.66
N PRO A 163 1.39 14.02 -4.62
CA PRO A 163 1.70 12.60 -4.39
C PRO A 163 2.65 12.44 -3.20
N THR A 164 2.07 12.18 -2.02
CA THR A 164 2.81 12.28 -0.77
C THR A 164 3.94 11.26 -0.77
N ARG A 165 5.18 11.75 -0.87
CA ARG A 165 6.37 10.93 -0.78
C ARG A 165 6.63 10.68 0.71
N PHE A 166 6.23 9.53 1.26
CA PHE A 166 6.25 9.34 2.71
C PHE A 166 7.66 9.43 3.30
N GLY A 167 8.67 8.97 2.56
CA GLY A 167 10.06 9.13 2.96
C GLY A 167 10.40 10.61 3.20
N LYS A 168 10.17 11.47 2.21
CA LYS A 168 10.41 12.92 2.34
C LYS A 168 9.49 13.59 3.37
N LYS A 169 8.19 13.28 3.34
CA LYS A 169 7.17 13.97 4.15
C LYS A 169 7.30 13.68 5.64
N TYR A 170 7.63 12.43 6.00
CA TYR A 170 7.56 11.96 7.38
C TYR A 170 8.89 11.54 7.99
N ARG A 171 10.00 11.59 7.24
CA ARG A 171 11.34 11.48 7.81
C ARG A 171 11.54 12.34 9.07
N PRO A 172 11.13 13.63 9.10
CA PRO A 172 11.29 14.45 10.30
C PRO A 172 10.56 13.90 11.53
N ASP A 173 9.43 13.21 11.35
CA ASP A 173 8.67 12.63 12.45
C ASP A 173 9.43 11.45 13.08
N ILE A 174 10.03 10.59 12.23
CA ILE A 174 10.88 9.46 12.65
C ILE A 174 12.20 9.95 13.27
N GLU A 175 12.76 11.05 12.75
CA GLU A 175 13.95 11.70 13.31
C GLU A 175 13.74 12.21 14.74
N ARG A 176 12.61 12.90 14.97
CA ARG A 176 12.27 13.48 16.28
C ARG A 176 11.80 12.45 17.31
N ALA A 177 11.27 11.31 16.87
CA ALA A 177 10.77 10.27 17.74
C ALA A 177 11.93 9.60 18.52
N LYS A 178 11.93 9.74 19.85
CA LYS A 178 12.97 9.20 20.74
C LYS A 178 12.89 7.68 20.91
N ASN A 179 11.68 7.12 20.79
CA ASN A 179 11.41 5.70 20.95
C ASN A 179 11.42 4.92 19.62
N VAL A 180 11.72 5.57 18.49
CA VAL A 180 11.75 4.95 17.16
C VAL A 180 13.17 5.00 16.60
N SER A 181 13.72 3.85 16.26
CA SER A 181 15.00 3.70 15.57
C SER A 181 14.79 3.03 14.22
N CYS A 182 15.26 3.66 13.14
CA CYS A 182 15.18 3.12 11.80
C CYS A 182 16.57 2.68 11.32
N TYR A 183 16.71 1.39 11.05
CA TYR A 183 17.92 0.77 10.50
C TYR A 183 17.81 0.73 8.98
N LEU A 184 18.65 1.50 8.30
CA LEU A 184 18.75 1.54 6.84
C LEU A 184 19.77 0.51 6.35
N HIS A 185 19.77 0.21 5.05
CA HIS A 185 20.70 -0.76 4.44
C HIS A 185 20.67 -2.16 5.08
N SER A 186 19.50 -2.55 5.61
CA SER A 186 19.33 -3.69 6.50
C SER A 186 18.36 -4.70 5.91
N ASN A 187 18.88 -5.74 5.25
CA ASN A 187 18.05 -6.79 4.65
C ASN A 187 17.68 -7.83 5.70
N VAL A 188 16.39 -8.02 5.96
CA VAL A 188 15.95 -9.19 6.72
C VAL A 188 16.15 -10.43 5.86
N THR A 189 16.91 -11.39 6.38
CA THR A 189 17.20 -12.66 5.72
C THR A 189 16.33 -13.78 6.26
N GLU A 190 15.97 -13.74 7.54
CA GLU A 190 15.09 -14.71 8.16
C GLU A 190 14.33 -14.12 9.36
N ILE A 191 13.07 -14.53 9.53
CA ILE A 191 12.29 -14.34 10.76
C ILE A 191 12.29 -15.68 11.47
N VAL A 192 13.13 -15.81 12.50
CA VAL A 192 13.33 -17.05 13.24
C VAL A 192 12.28 -17.14 14.34
N PRO A 193 11.33 -18.10 14.27
CA PRO A 193 10.41 -18.30 15.36
C PRO A 193 11.06 -19.14 16.48
N THR A 194 10.41 -19.17 17.64
CA THR A 194 10.70 -20.15 18.69
C THR A 194 10.54 -21.58 18.17
N GLU A 195 11.12 -22.57 18.86
CA GLU A 195 11.08 -23.98 18.44
C GLU A 195 9.65 -24.52 18.17
N ASN A 196 8.65 -24.02 18.89
CA ASN A 196 7.24 -24.39 18.71
C ASN A 196 6.50 -23.59 17.60
N GLY A 197 7.17 -22.64 16.97
CA GLY A 197 6.61 -21.78 15.91
C GLY A 197 5.58 -20.76 16.39
N ALA A 198 5.44 -20.54 17.70
CA ALA A 198 4.35 -19.72 18.25
C ALA A 198 4.71 -18.22 18.34
N GLU A 199 5.99 -17.89 18.51
CA GLU A 199 6.47 -16.52 18.71
C GLU A 199 7.68 -16.26 17.82
N VAL A 200 7.93 -14.99 17.49
CA VAL A 200 9.17 -14.58 16.81
C VAL A 200 10.28 -14.45 17.85
N GLU A 201 11.30 -15.30 17.78
CA GLU A 201 12.45 -15.23 18.68
C GLU A 201 13.41 -14.12 18.28
N ARG A 202 13.74 -14.05 16.98
CA ARG A 202 14.60 -13.01 16.41
C ARG A 202 14.37 -12.81 14.92
N ILE A 203 14.82 -11.67 14.42
CA ILE A 203 14.86 -11.32 13.01
C ILE A 203 16.34 -11.19 12.65
N ASP A 204 16.82 -12.05 11.76
CA ASP A 204 18.20 -12.06 11.30
C ASP A 204 18.35 -11.08 10.12
N ILE A 205 19.41 -10.27 10.17
CA ILE A 205 19.66 -9.18 9.23
C ILE A 205 21.08 -9.30 8.68
N GLU A 206 21.21 -9.10 7.37
CA GLU A 206 22.48 -9.01 6.67
C GLU A 206 22.49 -7.81 5.71
N THR A 207 23.54 -7.01 5.76
CA THR A 207 23.74 -5.91 4.80
C THR A 207 24.44 -6.42 3.54
N LEU A 208 24.35 -5.69 2.42
CA LEU A 208 25.12 -6.02 1.21
C LEU A 208 26.64 -5.93 1.43
N SER A 209 27.10 -5.23 2.47
CA SER A 209 28.51 -5.17 2.86
C SER A 209 28.96 -6.34 3.75
N GLY A 210 28.06 -7.30 4.04
CA GLY A 210 28.34 -8.50 4.83
C GLY A 210 28.24 -8.31 6.35
N VAL A 211 27.77 -7.16 6.84
CA VAL A 211 27.55 -6.96 8.28
C VAL A 211 26.29 -7.70 8.70
N ARG A 212 26.38 -8.45 9.79
CA ARG A 212 25.29 -9.26 10.33
C ARG A 212 24.91 -8.79 11.72
N PHE A 213 23.61 -8.71 11.97
CA PHE A 213 23.07 -8.44 13.30
C PHE A 213 21.64 -8.97 13.39
N SER A 214 21.03 -8.91 14.57
CA SER A 214 19.67 -9.40 14.78
C SER A 214 18.84 -8.44 15.61
N VAL A 215 17.52 -8.57 15.48
CA VAL A 215 16.53 -7.86 16.30
C VAL A 215 15.69 -8.88 17.07
N LYS A 216 15.55 -8.71 18.38
CA LYS A 216 14.65 -9.50 19.24
C LYS A 216 13.43 -8.66 19.62
N PRO A 217 12.29 -8.82 18.91
CA PRO A 217 11.09 -8.06 19.20
C PRO A 217 10.16 -8.77 20.19
N LYS A 218 9.30 -8.01 20.89
CA LYS A 218 8.09 -8.58 21.52
C LYS A 218 6.96 -8.80 20.50
N VAL A 219 6.89 -7.94 19.48
CA VAL A 219 5.92 -8.02 18.38
C VAL A 219 6.61 -7.72 17.06
N CYS A 220 6.29 -8.47 16.01
CA CYS A 220 6.81 -8.27 14.66
C CYS A 220 5.67 -7.88 13.70
N VAL A 221 5.91 -6.88 12.85
CA VAL A 221 5.00 -6.43 11.79
C VAL A 221 5.70 -6.51 10.44
N LEU A 222 5.01 -7.11 9.46
CA LEU A 222 5.45 -7.18 8.08
C LEU A 222 4.86 -6.04 7.25
N ALA A 223 5.70 -5.12 6.82
CA ALA A 223 5.34 -3.93 6.04
C ALA A 223 6.23 -3.74 4.79
N ALA A 224 6.77 -4.84 4.24
CA ALA A 224 7.69 -4.84 3.10
C ALA A 224 6.97 -4.89 1.73
N GLY A 225 5.63 -4.92 1.72
CA GLY A 225 4.80 -5.02 0.52
C GLY A 225 4.35 -6.45 0.21
N GLY A 226 3.37 -6.61 -0.68
CA GLY A 226 2.67 -7.88 -0.88
C GLY A 226 3.59 -9.04 -1.28
N ILE A 227 4.52 -8.80 -2.22
CA ILE A 227 5.45 -9.83 -2.71
C ILE A 227 6.54 -10.13 -1.68
N GLU A 228 7.15 -9.10 -1.09
CA GLU A 228 8.29 -9.29 -0.17
C GLU A 228 7.87 -9.89 1.17
N ASN A 229 6.69 -9.53 1.67
CA ASN A 229 6.13 -10.17 2.86
C ASN A 229 5.98 -11.69 2.63
N ALA A 230 5.41 -12.09 1.48
CA ALA A 230 5.25 -13.51 1.14
C ALA A 230 6.60 -14.20 0.95
N ARG A 231 7.53 -13.59 0.19
CA ARG A 231 8.88 -14.12 -0.04
C ARG A 231 9.61 -14.37 1.28
N MET A 232 9.58 -13.40 2.19
CA MET A 232 10.27 -13.47 3.48
C MET A 232 9.69 -14.56 4.39
N LEU A 233 8.36 -14.68 4.45
CA LEU A 233 7.69 -15.76 5.18
C LEU A 233 8.07 -17.13 4.62
N LEU A 234 8.09 -17.29 3.30
CA LEU A 234 8.43 -18.57 2.65
C LEU A 234 9.91 -18.95 2.81
N LEU A 235 10.82 -17.97 2.80
CA LEU A 235 12.25 -18.18 3.03
C LEU A 235 12.59 -18.44 4.51
N SER A 236 11.75 -17.97 5.43
CA SER A 236 11.93 -18.20 6.87
C SER A 236 11.48 -19.62 7.24
N ASN A 237 12.37 -20.59 7.04
CA ASN A 237 12.04 -22.02 7.09
C ASN A 237 12.99 -22.87 7.93
N SER A 238 13.85 -22.25 8.75
CA SER A 238 14.73 -22.99 9.67
C SER A 238 13.92 -23.89 10.61
N VAL A 239 12.82 -23.39 11.15
CA VAL A 239 11.88 -24.12 12.02
C VAL A 239 10.70 -24.69 11.23
N GLU A 240 9.89 -23.83 10.59
CA GLU A 240 8.73 -24.27 9.79
C GLU A 240 9.16 -24.56 8.35
N LYS A 241 9.34 -25.84 7.99
CA LYS A 241 9.88 -26.23 6.66
C LYS A 241 9.06 -25.77 5.46
N ALA A 242 7.76 -25.50 5.63
CA ALA A 242 6.89 -24.96 4.59
C ALA A 242 6.99 -23.43 4.44
N GLY A 243 7.78 -22.76 5.27
CA GLY A 243 7.81 -21.31 5.47
C GLY A 243 6.96 -20.88 6.67
N LEU A 244 7.41 -19.85 7.37
CA LEU A 244 6.75 -19.29 8.55
C LEU A 244 5.29 -18.92 8.25
N GLY A 245 4.36 -19.42 9.05
CA GLY A 245 2.93 -19.12 8.92
C GLY A 245 2.26 -19.77 7.70
N ASN A 246 2.97 -20.64 6.97
CA ASN A 246 2.47 -21.26 5.74
C ASN A 246 1.88 -22.67 5.95
N ARG A 247 1.44 -23.00 7.17
CA ARG A 247 0.86 -24.31 7.50
C ARG A 247 -0.36 -24.68 6.65
N ASN A 248 -1.12 -23.68 6.20
CA ASN A 248 -2.28 -23.85 5.33
C ASN A 248 -1.95 -23.70 3.83
N GLY A 249 -0.67 -23.49 3.47
CA GLY A 249 -0.22 -23.39 2.08
C GLY A 249 -0.73 -22.15 1.31
N ILE A 250 -1.16 -21.10 2.02
CA ILE A 250 -1.77 -19.90 1.42
C ILE A 250 -0.80 -18.72 1.25
N VAL A 251 0.39 -18.76 1.86
CA VAL A 251 1.36 -17.66 1.75
C VAL A 251 1.81 -17.52 0.29
N GLY A 252 1.68 -16.31 -0.25
CA GLY A 252 1.97 -16.02 -1.67
C GLY A 252 0.87 -16.42 -2.65
N ARG A 253 -0.23 -17.03 -2.19
CA ARG A 253 -1.42 -17.31 -3.02
C ARG A 253 -2.39 -16.13 -3.00
N PHE A 254 -3.40 -16.21 -3.88
CA PHE A 254 -4.41 -15.15 -4.05
C PHE A 254 -3.78 -13.79 -4.37
N PHE A 255 -2.66 -13.80 -5.10
CA PHE A 255 -2.05 -12.59 -5.62
C PHE A 255 -3.07 -11.87 -6.53
N MET A 256 -3.30 -10.60 -6.24
CA MET A 256 -4.24 -9.74 -6.96
C MET A 256 -3.49 -8.52 -7.50
N GLU A 257 -3.82 -8.18 -8.74
CA GLU A 257 -3.40 -6.96 -9.42
C GLU A 257 -4.60 -6.44 -10.22
N HIS A 258 -4.55 -5.20 -10.70
CA HIS A 258 -5.55 -4.64 -11.61
C HIS A 258 -5.13 -4.87 -13.07
N PRO A 259 -5.79 -5.79 -13.82
CA PRO A 259 -5.52 -5.95 -15.23
C PRO A 259 -5.96 -4.69 -15.99
N HIS A 260 -5.01 -4.04 -16.65
CA HIS A 260 -5.29 -2.87 -17.46
C HIS A 260 -5.66 -3.28 -18.88
N ILE A 261 -6.87 -2.92 -19.31
CA ILE A 261 -7.31 -3.08 -20.70
C ILE A 261 -7.26 -1.71 -21.37
N PRO A 262 -6.30 -1.45 -22.27
CA PRO A 262 -6.20 -0.16 -22.95
C PRO A 262 -7.29 -0.03 -24.02
N SER A 263 -7.97 1.11 -24.03
CA SER A 263 -8.93 1.52 -25.06
C SER A 263 -9.94 0.43 -25.50
N PRO A 264 -10.66 -0.23 -24.56
CA PRO A 264 -11.57 -1.33 -24.91
C PRO A 264 -12.81 -0.86 -25.68
N ALA A 265 -13.12 0.44 -25.61
CA ALA A 265 -14.28 1.05 -26.25
C ALA A 265 -13.98 2.50 -26.65
N THR A 266 -14.75 3.03 -27.60
CA THR A 266 -14.75 4.44 -27.98
C THR A 266 -16.13 5.02 -27.76
N PHE A 267 -16.20 6.15 -27.04
CA PHE A 267 -17.44 6.88 -26.83
C PHE A 267 -17.56 7.99 -27.87
N LEU A 268 -18.61 7.92 -28.69
CA LEU A 268 -18.98 9.01 -29.59
C LEU A 268 -19.96 9.92 -28.85
N VAL A 269 -19.52 11.13 -28.55
CA VAL A 269 -20.34 12.11 -27.85
C VAL A 269 -20.79 13.17 -28.84
N THR A 270 -22.10 13.32 -28.99
CA THR A 270 -22.71 14.30 -29.91
C THR A 270 -22.68 15.73 -29.35
N ASP A 271 -22.55 15.88 -28.04
CA ASP A 271 -22.35 17.16 -27.35
C ASP A 271 -21.17 17.06 -26.38
N ARG A 272 -20.08 17.76 -26.69
CA ARG A 272 -18.87 17.77 -25.83
C ARG A 272 -19.13 18.35 -24.45
N ALA A 273 -20.16 19.18 -24.27
CA ALA A 273 -20.54 19.73 -22.98
C ALA A 273 -21.07 18.65 -22.00
N LEU A 274 -21.49 17.48 -22.51
CA LEU A 274 -21.94 16.36 -21.68
C LEU A 274 -20.78 15.59 -21.01
N VAL A 275 -19.55 15.76 -21.49
CA VAL A 275 -18.36 15.18 -20.85
C VAL A 275 -17.73 16.23 -19.96
N ALA A 276 -17.99 16.15 -18.66
CA ALA A 276 -17.35 17.02 -17.68
C ALA A 276 -15.82 16.96 -17.79
N GLU A 277 -15.16 18.07 -17.51
CA GLU A 277 -13.71 18.21 -17.65
C GLU A 277 -12.96 17.18 -16.80
N TRP A 278 -13.48 16.92 -15.59
CA TRP A 278 -12.92 15.98 -14.63
C TRP A 278 -12.93 14.52 -15.07
N TYR A 279 -13.64 14.14 -16.15
CA TYR A 279 -13.48 12.81 -16.75
C TYR A 279 -12.21 12.69 -17.59
N ARG A 280 -11.82 13.76 -18.28
CA ARG A 280 -10.75 13.75 -19.29
C ARG A 280 -9.39 14.08 -18.71
N THR A 281 -9.35 14.95 -17.72
CA THR A 281 -8.11 15.50 -17.16
C THR A 281 -8.10 15.40 -15.64
N TYR A 282 -6.94 15.67 -15.06
CA TYR A 282 -6.83 15.94 -13.63
C TYR A 282 -7.34 17.35 -13.37
N THR A 283 -8.49 17.46 -12.70
CA THR A 283 -9.12 18.76 -12.44
C THR A 283 -8.69 19.26 -11.07
N ARG A 284 -8.16 20.48 -11.03
CA ARG A 284 -7.83 21.18 -9.79
C ARG A 284 -9.00 22.04 -9.37
N MET A 285 -9.40 21.94 -8.11
CA MET A 285 -10.54 22.66 -7.56
C MET A 285 -10.15 23.31 -6.24
N THR A 286 -10.67 24.50 -5.98
CA THR A 286 -10.51 25.19 -4.70
C THR A 286 -11.75 24.94 -3.88
N THR A 287 -11.63 24.19 -2.79
CA THR A 287 -12.73 23.90 -1.87
C THR A 287 -12.53 24.65 -0.55
N PRO A 288 -13.55 24.75 0.33
CA PRO A 288 -13.36 25.26 1.68
C PRO A 288 -12.28 24.52 2.48
N ALA A 289 -12.01 23.25 2.15
CA ALA A 289 -10.95 22.44 2.77
C ALA A 289 -9.56 22.62 2.12
N GLY A 290 -9.46 23.48 1.10
CA GLY A 290 -8.24 23.79 0.36
C GLY A 290 -8.26 23.27 -1.09
N ASN A 291 -7.09 23.33 -1.74
CA ASN A 291 -6.94 22.86 -3.11
C ASN A 291 -7.00 21.33 -3.16
N VAL A 292 -7.90 20.81 -3.98
CA VAL A 292 -8.09 19.39 -4.26
C VAL A 292 -7.76 19.14 -5.73
N VAL A 293 -7.21 17.96 -6.03
CA VAL A 293 -7.12 17.45 -7.39
C VAL A 293 -7.97 16.20 -7.47
N ILE A 294 -8.84 16.14 -8.47
CA ILE A 294 -9.76 15.03 -8.70
C ILE A 294 -9.59 14.47 -10.11
N ARG A 295 -10.05 13.25 -10.30
CA ARG A 295 -10.35 12.68 -11.62
C ARG A 295 -11.57 11.81 -11.46
N GLY A 296 -12.63 12.14 -12.17
CA GLY A 296 -13.79 11.26 -12.19
C GLY A 296 -13.60 10.11 -13.16
N CYS A 297 -14.26 9.03 -12.81
CA CYS A 297 -14.27 7.77 -13.49
C CYS A 297 -15.70 7.24 -13.54
N LEU A 298 -15.88 6.20 -14.35
CA LEU A 298 -17.08 5.40 -14.30
C LEU A 298 -16.81 4.10 -13.57
N MET A 299 -17.76 3.69 -12.74
CA MET A 299 -17.76 2.40 -12.06
C MET A 299 -19.12 1.74 -12.22
N PHE A 300 -19.17 0.42 -12.19
CA PHE A 300 -20.45 -0.29 -12.17
C PHE A 300 -21.13 -0.15 -10.81
N ALA A 301 -22.44 0.08 -10.82
CA ALA A 301 -23.24 0.16 -9.60
C ALA A 301 -23.19 -1.18 -8.83
N PRO A 302 -23.23 -1.16 -7.48
CA PRO A 302 -23.23 -2.38 -6.67
C PRO A 302 -24.30 -3.39 -7.08
N GLU A 303 -25.52 -2.94 -7.38
CA GLU A 303 -26.64 -3.79 -7.81
C GLU A 303 -26.35 -4.49 -9.14
N TYR A 304 -25.69 -3.78 -10.07
CA TYR A 304 -25.26 -4.37 -11.33
C TYR A 304 -24.20 -5.45 -11.12
N LEU A 305 -23.19 -5.19 -10.28
CA LEU A 305 -22.13 -6.14 -9.97
C LEU A 305 -22.69 -7.42 -9.32
N ARG A 306 -23.59 -7.29 -8.35
CA ARG A 306 -24.25 -8.43 -7.69
C ARG A 306 -25.07 -9.26 -8.69
N ARG A 307 -25.92 -8.62 -9.48
CA ARG A 307 -26.81 -9.30 -10.45
C ARG A 307 -26.03 -9.99 -11.57
N THR A 308 -24.92 -9.39 -12.02
CA THR A 308 -24.13 -9.91 -13.14
C THR A 308 -22.93 -10.76 -12.72
N ARG A 309 -22.72 -10.95 -11.42
CA ARG A 309 -21.58 -11.69 -10.84
C ARG A 309 -20.23 -11.20 -11.35
N ARG A 310 -20.06 -9.87 -11.41
CA ARG A 310 -18.83 -9.22 -11.88
C ARG A 310 -18.00 -8.68 -10.71
N LEU A 311 -16.69 -8.53 -10.95
CA LEU A 311 -15.78 -7.85 -10.03
C LEU A 311 -15.80 -6.34 -10.29
N GLY A 312 -15.38 -5.57 -9.27
CA GLY A 312 -15.25 -4.12 -9.38
C GLY A 312 -14.40 -3.71 -10.58
N THR A 313 -14.84 -2.69 -11.29
CA THR A 313 -14.14 -2.16 -12.48
C THR A 313 -14.15 -0.65 -12.41
N VAL A 314 -13.01 -0.05 -12.76
CA VAL A 314 -12.84 1.39 -12.91
C VAL A 314 -12.57 1.68 -14.38
N ILE A 315 -13.35 2.59 -14.94
CA ILE A 315 -13.20 3.05 -16.31
C ILE A 315 -12.78 4.52 -16.26
N THR A 316 -11.61 4.81 -16.82
CA THR A 316 -11.12 6.19 -16.96
C THR A 316 -11.08 6.57 -18.43
N PHE A 317 -11.28 7.85 -18.73
CA PHE A 317 -11.18 8.34 -20.10
C PHE A 317 -9.75 8.76 -20.38
N SER A 318 -9.22 8.30 -21.52
CA SER A 318 -8.03 8.89 -22.12
C SER A 318 -8.43 10.17 -22.85
N PRO A 319 -7.61 11.23 -22.80
CA PRO A 319 -7.86 12.46 -23.56
C PRO A 319 -7.97 12.25 -25.06
#